data_AF-A0A841DD40-F1
#
_entry.id   AF-A0A841DD40-F1
#
_cell.length_a   1.000
_cell.length_b   1.000
_cell.length_c   1.000
_cell.angle_alpha   90.00
_cell.angle_beta   90.00
_cell.angle_gamma   90.00
#
_symmetry.space_group_name_H-M   'P 1'
#
loop_
_entity.id
_entity.type
_entity.pdbx_description
1 polymer ?
#
loop_
_entity_poly.entity_id
_entity_poly.type
_entity_poly.pdbx_seq_one_letter_code
_entity_poly.pdbx_strand_id
1 'polypeptide(L)'
;MSRHASDPPDKLVWPSGRIGVAAGRGSEDEDREPERLAASGWRKAALTGVVLAVAGGAGIWVAGSGSQEPGTMLVNSTPAPARSDWEAVLPPPEQEETAGSSWKPPAASAEKTEKAEPPAEPSASTGPRVETRPSRLTVKEAQQVHDQHARNLSITQFTMDSRAMSKLEQGLALEMSQANFETARMQGTKVPAGPWPKPKVWVPRDTKGTTDWFLAVSHQQGVARVSKVMTHTSAGWRLTAFTADPRTPPAALPGIATDTGGYATSLPENASGLLATPRQIAQAHLESLESTTPDPRFAGGPWTDEAVRFWRQERAQLERAGWRLSLSYLPEGPVRSIMTSDGGALIWYGARSTDLREARRDGATVTLKGAAAVRTGGESFARSASVTYGRMYAAYIPPAGSNEKVRVLGEWSEVLESHGT
;
A
#
# COMPACT_ATOMS: atom_id res chain seq x y z
N MET A 1 21.32 31.10 -54.48
CA MET A 1 22.45 31.65 -55.25
C MET A 1 23.25 32.56 -54.32
N SER A 2 24.57 32.34 -54.23
CA SER A 2 25.65 33.14 -53.60
C SER A 2 25.54 33.44 -52.09
N ARG A 3 26.33 32.86 -51.16
CA ARG A 3 27.79 32.69 -50.90
C ARG A 3 28.38 33.76 -49.96
N HIS A 4 29.31 33.26 -49.13
CA HIS A 4 30.25 33.87 -48.17
C HIS A 4 29.73 34.13 -46.75
N ALA A 5 30.07 33.33 -45.72
CA ALA A 5 31.36 32.88 -45.17
C ALA A 5 32.11 33.96 -44.39
N SER A 6 32.24 33.79 -43.06
CA SER A 6 33.52 33.72 -42.33
C SER A 6 33.26 33.43 -40.86
N ASP A 7 34.00 32.45 -40.34
CA ASP A 7 34.13 32.04 -38.94
C ASP A 7 35.58 32.43 -38.48
N PRO A 8 36.05 32.08 -37.26
CA PRO A 8 36.52 32.97 -36.18
C PRO A 8 38.06 33.20 -36.13
N PRO A 9 38.62 33.77 -35.02
CA PRO A 9 39.47 32.92 -34.18
C PRO A 9 39.51 33.21 -32.64
N ASP A 10 39.57 32.12 -31.88
CA ASP A 10 40.58 31.72 -30.88
C ASP A 10 41.15 32.68 -29.78
N LYS A 11 41.13 32.12 -28.56
CA LYS A 11 42.23 31.96 -27.56
C LYS A 11 42.49 32.99 -26.44
N LEU A 12 42.17 32.52 -25.22
CA LEU A 12 43.06 32.28 -24.06
C LEU A 12 43.94 33.42 -23.51
N VAL A 13 43.64 33.87 -22.28
CA VAL A 13 44.64 34.18 -21.23
C VAL A 13 44.04 33.91 -19.83
N TRP A 14 44.69 33.03 -19.06
CA TRP A 14 44.57 32.92 -17.60
C TRP A 14 45.59 33.86 -16.94
N PRO A 15 45.33 34.31 -15.69
CA PRO A 15 46.44 34.39 -14.74
C PRO A 15 46.13 33.70 -13.41
N SER A 16 47.06 32.83 -13.05
CA SER A 16 47.35 32.32 -11.71
C SER A 16 47.87 33.43 -10.79
N GLY A 17 47.45 33.42 -9.52
CA GLY A 17 48.06 34.20 -8.44
C GLY A 17 47.80 33.55 -7.08
N ARG A 18 48.87 33.17 -6.40
CA ARG A 18 48.93 32.34 -5.19
C ARG A 18 49.33 33.19 -3.97
N ILE A 19 48.80 32.79 -2.81
CA ILE A 19 49.37 32.85 -1.43
C ILE A 19 49.37 34.20 -0.68
N GLY A 20 48.76 34.15 0.52
CA GLY A 20 49.06 35.01 1.66
C GLY A 20 48.37 34.50 2.93
N VAL A 21 49.15 33.92 3.84
CA VAL A 21 48.76 33.46 5.20
C VAL A 21 48.89 34.63 6.18
N ALA A 22 47.94 34.81 7.11
CA ALA A 22 48.21 35.36 8.44
C ALA A 22 47.05 35.11 9.41
N ALA A 23 47.42 34.81 10.65
CA ALA A 23 46.58 34.46 11.79
C ALA A 23 45.94 35.67 12.49
N GLY A 24 44.83 35.43 13.21
CA GLY A 24 44.24 36.36 14.17
C GLY A 24 43.15 35.71 15.02
N ARG A 25 43.38 35.63 16.34
CA ARG A 25 42.48 35.16 17.40
C ARG A 25 41.31 36.13 17.67
N GLY A 26 40.20 35.58 18.15
CA GLY A 26 39.47 36.14 19.31
C GLY A 26 37.96 36.39 19.12
N SER A 27 37.20 35.98 20.16
CA SER A 27 35.76 36.13 20.47
C SER A 27 34.78 35.41 19.55
N GLU A 28 34.14 34.30 19.95
CA GLU A 28 33.07 34.17 20.97
C GLU A 28 31.87 35.08 20.65
N ASP A 29 30.95 34.55 19.85
CA ASP A 29 29.51 34.73 20.08
C ASP A 29 28.74 33.57 19.47
N GLU A 30 27.79 33.09 20.26
CA GLU A 30 26.94 31.92 20.07
C GLU A 30 25.91 32.18 18.96
N ASP A 31 25.88 31.33 17.93
CA ASP A 31 24.70 31.23 17.07
C ASP A 31 24.38 29.77 16.73
N ARG A 32 23.16 29.40 17.13
CA ARG A 32 22.52 28.09 17.06
C ARG A 32 22.64 27.43 15.69
N GLU A 33 23.30 26.28 15.63
CA GLU A 33 23.08 25.31 14.55
C GLU A 33 21.73 24.61 14.74
N PRO A 34 20.90 24.45 13.69
CA PRO A 34 19.71 23.63 13.77
C PRO A 34 20.08 22.14 13.87
N GLU A 35 19.49 21.49 14.88
CA GLU A 35 19.62 20.09 15.25
C GLU A 35 19.73 19.13 14.06
N ARG A 36 20.93 18.57 13.87
CA ARG A 36 21.12 17.34 13.10
C ARG A 36 20.56 16.17 13.91
N LEU A 37 19.42 15.65 13.49
CA LEU A 37 18.91 14.37 13.99
C LEU A 37 19.89 13.24 13.62
N ALA A 38 20.31 12.51 14.65
CA ALA A 38 21.28 11.44 14.60
C ALA A 38 20.87 10.34 13.60
N ALA A 39 21.76 10.06 12.65
CA ALA A 39 21.74 8.82 11.88
C ALA A 39 22.10 7.67 12.84
N SER A 40 21.11 6.91 13.30
CA SER A 40 21.35 5.69 14.08
C SER A 40 21.74 4.54 13.16
N GLY A 41 22.95 4.04 13.38
CA GLY A 41 23.51 2.91 12.66
C GLY A 41 22.97 1.58 13.18
N TRP A 42 22.29 0.83 12.32
CA TRP A 42 22.10 -0.62 12.44
C TRP A 42 22.79 -1.31 11.26
N ARG A 43 24.11 -1.43 11.36
CA ARG A 43 24.87 -2.46 10.64
C ARG A 43 25.65 -3.24 11.69
N LYS A 44 25.46 -4.57 11.67
CA LYS A 44 26.15 -5.62 12.45
C LYS A 44 25.52 -5.97 13.81
N ALA A 45 24.66 -7.00 13.82
CA ALA A 45 24.66 -8.05 14.84
C ALA A 45 23.62 -9.14 14.48
N ALA A 46 24.07 -10.21 13.81
CA ALA A 46 23.52 -11.57 13.92
C ALA A 46 24.30 -12.50 12.98
N LEU A 47 25.55 -12.83 13.36
CA LEU A 47 26.29 -13.95 12.79
C LEU A 47 27.14 -14.56 13.91
N THR A 48 26.53 -15.51 14.60
CA THR A 48 27.16 -16.50 15.49
C THR A 48 26.06 -17.55 15.66
N GLY A 49 26.14 -18.78 15.15
CA GLY A 49 27.28 -19.61 14.88
C GLY A 49 27.05 -20.91 15.64
N VAL A 50 26.44 -21.91 15.01
CA VAL A 50 26.54 -23.31 15.44
C VAL A 50 26.94 -24.12 14.22
N VAL A 51 28.21 -24.53 14.25
CA VAL A 51 28.80 -25.55 13.38
C VAL A 51 28.64 -26.89 14.09
N LEU A 52 28.19 -27.91 13.35
CA LEU A 52 28.54 -29.29 13.64
C LEU A 52 28.71 -30.05 12.31
N ALA A 53 29.88 -30.68 12.19
CA ALA A 53 30.42 -31.44 11.07
C ALA A 53 29.62 -32.73 10.78
N VAL A 54 29.76 -33.46 9.66
CA VAL A 54 30.92 -34.32 9.31
C VAL A 54 30.78 -34.90 7.88
N ALA A 55 31.94 -34.99 7.20
CA ALA A 55 32.39 -35.88 6.09
C ALA A 55 31.56 -35.99 4.79
N GLY A 56 32.14 -36.08 3.59
CA GLY A 56 33.52 -36.24 3.14
C GLY A 56 33.48 -36.77 1.69
N GLY A 57 34.40 -36.36 0.83
CA GLY A 57 34.52 -36.91 -0.53
C GLY A 57 35.17 -35.96 -1.52
N ALA A 58 36.43 -36.23 -1.85
CA ALA A 58 37.23 -35.49 -2.82
C ALA A 58 36.75 -35.72 -4.27
N GLY A 59 36.82 -34.66 -5.08
CA GLY A 59 36.64 -34.71 -6.53
C GLY A 59 36.94 -33.36 -7.16
N ILE A 60 38.14 -33.21 -7.73
CA ILE A 60 38.58 -32.06 -8.51
C ILE A 60 37.72 -31.96 -9.77
N TRP A 61 37.11 -30.80 -10.06
CA TRP A 61 36.83 -30.35 -11.43
C TRP A 61 36.79 -28.82 -11.55
N VAL A 62 37.09 -28.40 -12.77
CA VAL A 62 37.54 -27.08 -13.23
C VAL A 62 36.41 -26.05 -13.36
N ALA A 63 36.81 -24.79 -13.19
CA ALA A 63 36.15 -23.50 -13.42
C ALA A 63 34.85 -23.47 -14.28
N GLY A 64 33.87 -22.72 -13.77
CA GLY A 64 32.84 -22.07 -14.61
C GLY A 64 31.43 -22.09 -14.01
N SER A 65 31.10 -21.09 -13.19
CA SER A 65 29.78 -20.43 -13.10
C SER A 65 29.64 -19.76 -11.73
N GLY A 66 29.56 -18.42 -11.72
CA GLY A 66 29.20 -17.67 -10.53
C GLY A 66 27.74 -17.91 -10.20
N SER A 67 27.49 -18.67 -9.14
CA SER A 67 26.19 -18.77 -8.48
C SER A 67 25.87 -17.42 -7.84
N GLN A 68 25.06 -16.59 -8.51
CA GLN A 68 24.35 -15.49 -7.87
C GLN A 68 23.28 -16.10 -6.97
N GLU A 69 23.42 -15.90 -5.66
CA GLU A 69 22.37 -16.13 -4.69
C GLU A 69 21.12 -15.30 -5.07
N PRO A 70 19.90 -15.83 -4.87
CA PRO A 70 18.68 -15.07 -5.11
C PRO A 70 18.62 -13.89 -4.14
N GLY A 71 18.82 -12.68 -4.68
CA GLY A 71 18.66 -11.44 -3.95
C GLY A 71 17.27 -11.39 -3.29
N THR A 72 17.26 -11.10 -2.00
CA THR A 72 16.07 -10.97 -1.17
C THR A 72 15.14 -9.90 -1.78
N MET A 73 13.92 -10.32 -2.12
CA MET A 73 12.88 -9.44 -2.67
C MET A 73 12.38 -8.51 -1.57
N LEU A 74 12.86 -7.28 -1.53
CA LEU A 74 12.22 -6.21 -0.76
C LEU A 74 11.24 -5.49 -1.68
N VAL A 75 9.95 -5.66 -1.40
CA VAL A 75 8.94 -4.71 -1.87
C VAL A 75 9.27 -3.40 -1.17
N ASN A 76 9.59 -2.35 -1.94
CA ASN A 76 9.64 -0.98 -1.42
C ASN A 76 8.20 -0.57 -1.10
N SER A 77 7.65 -1.08 -0.01
CA SER A 77 6.51 -0.45 0.63
C SER A 77 6.98 0.91 1.14
N THR A 78 6.14 1.94 1.05
CA THR A 78 6.22 3.09 1.96
C THR A 78 6.58 2.54 3.35
N PRO A 79 7.61 3.05 4.04
CA PRO A 79 8.08 2.46 5.27
C PRO A 79 6.89 2.24 6.20
N ALA A 80 6.60 0.96 6.50
CA ALA A 80 5.78 0.65 7.66
C ALA A 80 6.42 1.40 8.85
N PRO A 81 5.63 2.11 9.67
CA PRO A 81 6.21 2.91 10.75
C PRO A 81 7.12 2.01 11.59
N ALA A 82 8.40 2.38 11.65
CA ALA A 82 9.33 1.76 12.58
C ALA A 82 8.75 1.91 13.99
N ARG A 83 8.81 0.84 14.79
CA ARG A 83 8.45 0.90 16.22
C ARG A 83 9.23 2.05 16.85
N SER A 84 8.49 3.01 17.40
CA SER A 84 9.06 4.07 18.21
C SER A 84 9.08 3.53 19.64
N ASP A 85 10.19 2.92 20.02
CA ASP A 85 10.46 2.54 21.39
C ASP A 85 10.83 3.82 22.16
N TRP A 86 9.83 4.57 22.60
CA TRP A 86 9.99 5.59 23.64
C TRP A 86 9.05 5.24 24.79
N GLU A 87 9.66 4.98 25.94
CA GLU A 87 8.97 4.72 27.20
C GLU A 87 8.92 6.06 27.96
N ALA A 88 7.75 6.69 28.02
CA ALA A 88 7.53 7.79 28.94
C ALA A 88 7.37 7.21 30.34
N VAL A 89 8.36 7.46 31.20
CA VAL A 89 8.23 7.28 32.65
C VAL A 89 7.22 8.32 33.14
N LEU A 90 5.99 7.88 33.39
CA LEU A 90 4.99 8.65 34.12
C LEU A 90 4.99 8.21 35.59
N PRO A 91 4.84 9.14 36.55
CA PRO A 91 4.67 8.80 37.96
C PRO A 91 3.36 8.02 38.18
N PRO A 92 3.30 7.18 39.24
CA PRO A 92 2.17 6.30 39.48
C PRO A 92 0.88 7.10 39.77
N PRO A 93 -0.29 6.63 39.30
CA PRO A 93 -1.56 7.26 39.63
C PRO A 93 -1.90 7.03 41.11
N GLU A 94 -2.41 8.09 41.74
CA GLU A 94 -3.05 8.04 43.06
C GLU A 94 -4.24 7.07 43.03
N GLN A 95 -4.30 6.25 44.08
CA GLN A 95 -5.41 5.36 44.37
C GLN A 95 -6.57 6.19 44.94
N GLU A 96 -7.73 6.14 44.29
CA GLU A 96 -9.01 6.41 44.97
C GLU A 96 -9.81 5.12 45.09
N GLU A 97 -10.15 4.82 46.34
CA GLU A 97 -10.94 3.69 46.81
C GLU A 97 -12.45 3.85 46.52
N THR A 98 -13.02 2.76 46.01
CA THR A 98 -14.32 2.13 46.37
C THR A 98 -15.58 2.97 46.63
N ALA A 99 -16.60 2.73 45.81
CA ALA A 99 -17.96 2.32 46.19
C ALA A 99 -18.66 1.79 44.92
N GLY A 100 -19.15 0.55 44.80
CA GLY A 100 -20.03 -0.13 45.73
C GLY A 100 -21.49 0.12 45.32
N SER A 101 -22.00 -0.53 44.27
CA SER A 101 -23.46 -0.69 44.11
C SER A 101 -23.80 -1.89 43.26
N SER A 102 -24.36 -2.89 43.94
CA SER A 102 -24.98 -4.08 43.38
C SER A 102 -26.36 -3.75 42.83
N TRP A 103 -26.67 -4.20 41.61
CA TRP A 103 -28.07 -4.44 41.26
C TRP A 103 -28.21 -5.67 40.36
N LYS A 104 -29.06 -6.59 40.80
CA LYS A 104 -29.59 -7.76 40.08
C LYS A 104 -31.11 -7.82 40.30
N PRO A 105 -31.83 -8.57 39.45
CA PRO A 105 -33.07 -8.13 38.79
C PRO A 105 -34.33 -8.68 39.47
N PRO A 106 -35.53 -8.28 39.03
CA PRO A 106 -36.72 -9.11 39.19
C PRO A 106 -36.99 -9.97 37.95
N ALA A 107 -37.36 -11.21 38.24
CA ALA A 107 -37.84 -12.22 37.31
C ALA A 107 -39.35 -12.12 37.09
N ALA A 108 -39.76 -12.70 35.96
CA ALA A 108 -41.00 -13.43 35.67
C ALA A 108 -42.36 -12.68 35.71
N SER A 109 -43.06 -12.74 34.57
CA SER A 109 -44.38 -13.39 34.55
C SER A 109 -44.73 -13.89 33.14
N ALA A 110 -45.43 -15.02 33.15
CA ALA A 110 -45.71 -15.90 32.04
C ALA A 110 -47.00 -15.55 31.27
N GLU A 111 -47.07 -16.16 30.09
CA GLU A 111 -48.24 -16.69 29.38
C GLU A 111 -49.47 -15.80 29.12
N LYS A 112 -49.74 -15.61 27.82
CA LYS A 112 -51.10 -15.76 27.30
C LYS A 112 -51.09 -16.43 25.94
N THR A 113 -51.53 -17.68 25.93
CA THR A 113 -51.84 -18.48 24.75
C THR A 113 -53.15 -17.97 24.15
N GLU A 114 -53.11 -17.49 22.90
CA GLU A 114 -54.32 -17.23 22.12
C GLU A 114 -54.19 -17.90 20.75
N LYS A 115 -55.19 -18.74 20.47
CA LYS A 115 -55.33 -19.65 19.34
C LYS A 115 -56.26 -18.97 18.33
N ALA A 116 -55.77 -18.69 17.12
CA ALA A 116 -56.62 -18.33 15.98
C ALA A 116 -55.99 -18.79 14.65
N GLU A 117 -56.67 -19.77 14.04
CA GLU A 117 -57.02 -19.98 12.62
C GLU A 117 -55.99 -19.81 11.48
N PRO A 118 -55.96 -20.73 10.48
CA PRO A 118 -54.84 -20.88 9.55
C PRO A 118 -54.96 -19.95 8.34
N PRO A 119 -53.87 -19.27 7.91
CA PRO A 119 -53.81 -18.66 6.60
C PRO A 119 -53.14 -19.62 5.61
N ALA A 120 -53.89 -19.93 4.55
CA ALA A 120 -53.51 -20.19 3.17
C ALA A 120 -52.21 -20.97 2.86
N GLU A 121 -52.40 -22.01 2.05
CA GLU A 121 -51.39 -22.73 1.28
C GLU A 121 -50.25 -21.81 0.76
N PRO A 122 -48.97 -22.21 0.86
CA PRO A 122 -47.89 -21.49 0.23
C PRO A 122 -48.03 -21.63 -1.29
N SER A 123 -48.69 -20.63 -1.91
CA SER A 123 -48.52 -20.34 -3.33
C SER A 123 -47.03 -20.28 -3.61
N ALA A 124 -46.58 -21.12 -4.54
CA ALA A 124 -45.23 -21.11 -5.07
C ALA A 124 -44.88 -19.70 -5.57
N SER A 125 -44.22 -18.93 -4.70
CA SER A 125 -43.62 -17.65 -5.07
C SER A 125 -42.45 -17.98 -5.98
N THR A 126 -42.74 -17.96 -7.28
CA THR A 126 -41.73 -17.95 -8.33
C THR A 126 -41.08 -16.58 -8.26
N GLY A 127 -40.13 -16.41 -7.33
CA GLY A 127 -39.29 -15.22 -7.28
C GLY A 127 -38.68 -14.99 -8.66
N PRO A 128 -38.41 -13.73 -9.06
CA PRO A 128 -37.83 -13.45 -10.36
C PRO A 128 -36.52 -14.23 -10.47
N ARG A 129 -36.53 -15.25 -11.32
CA ARG A 129 -35.33 -15.98 -11.72
C ARG A 129 -34.42 -14.95 -12.35
N VAL A 130 -33.40 -14.53 -11.62
CA VAL A 130 -32.34 -13.71 -12.18
C VAL A 130 -31.74 -14.53 -13.31
N GLU A 131 -32.02 -14.13 -14.55
CA GLU A 131 -31.38 -14.70 -15.73
C GLU A 131 -29.87 -14.43 -15.64
N THR A 132 -29.16 -15.38 -15.06
CA THR A 132 -27.70 -15.40 -15.02
C THR A 132 -27.20 -15.61 -16.44
N ARG A 133 -26.67 -14.55 -17.06
CA ARG A 133 -25.82 -14.73 -18.23
C ARG A 133 -24.58 -15.54 -17.80
N PRO A 134 -24.17 -16.56 -18.55
CA PRO A 134 -22.93 -17.27 -18.25
C PRO A 134 -21.76 -16.27 -18.29
N SER A 135 -20.88 -16.33 -17.27
CA SER A 135 -19.56 -15.71 -17.37
C SER A 135 -18.91 -16.20 -18.66
N ARG A 136 -18.42 -15.28 -19.49
CA ARG A 136 -17.67 -15.65 -20.70
C ARG A 136 -16.29 -16.22 -20.38
N LEU A 137 -15.78 -15.95 -19.18
CA LEU A 137 -14.46 -16.38 -18.73
C LEU A 137 -14.61 -17.57 -17.78
N THR A 138 -13.92 -18.67 -18.06
CA THR A 138 -13.77 -19.79 -17.13
C THR A 138 -12.61 -19.58 -16.17
N VAL A 139 -12.61 -20.27 -15.02
CA VAL A 139 -11.48 -20.23 -14.05
C VAL A 139 -10.17 -20.67 -14.70
N LYS A 140 -10.21 -21.67 -15.60
CA LYS A 140 -9.03 -22.15 -16.33
C LYS A 140 -8.46 -21.10 -17.28
N GLU A 141 -9.32 -20.40 -18.02
CA GLU A 141 -8.89 -19.30 -18.90
C GLU A 141 -8.34 -18.13 -18.09
N ALA A 142 -8.97 -17.76 -16.96
CA ALA A 142 -8.46 -16.74 -16.06
C ALA A 142 -7.05 -17.07 -15.53
N GLN A 143 -6.82 -18.35 -15.18
CA GLN A 143 -5.49 -18.83 -14.80
C GLN A 143 -4.48 -18.67 -15.94
N GLN A 144 -4.83 -19.03 -17.16
CA GLN A 144 -3.95 -18.86 -18.33
C GLN A 144 -3.62 -17.38 -18.60
N VAL A 145 -4.62 -16.51 -18.50
CA VAL A 145 -4.45 -15.05 -18.63
C VAL A 145 -3.50 -14.54 -17.54
N HIS A 146 -3.71 -14.95 -16.28
CA HIS A 146 -2.83 -14.58 -15.18
C HIS A 146 -1.38 -15.03 -15.43
N ASP A 147 -1.17 -16.29 -15.84
CA ASP A 147 0.18 -16.83 -16.02
C ASP A 147 0.91 -16.14 -17.17
N GLN A 148 0.20 -15.84 -18.25
CA GLN A 148 0.76 -15.04 -19.35
C GLN A 148 1.10 -13.62 -18.90
N HIS A 149 0.22 -12.98 -18.14
CA HIS A 149 0.47 -11.66 -17.58
C HIS A 149 1.67 -11.68 -16.63
N ALA A 150 1.77 -12.66 -15.72
CA ALA A 150 2.87 -12.77 -14.76
C ALA A 150 4.25 -12.92 -15.43
N ARG A 151 4.33 -13.73 -16.50
CA ARG A 151 5.56 -13.85 -17.31
C ARG A 151 5.93 -12.54 -17.97
N ASN A 152 4.97 -11.90 -18.65
CA ASN A 152 5.22 -10.63 -19.34
C ASN A 152 5.60 -9.52 -18.36
N LEU A 153 4.90 -9.44 -17.22
CA LEU A 153 5.18 -8.48 -16.15
C LEU A 153 6.60 -8.65 -15.62
N SER A 154 7.03 -9.89 -15.36
CA SER A 154 8.39 -10.18 -14.91
C SER A 154 9.44 -9.71 -15.91
N ILE A 155 9.23 -9.95 -17.22
CA ILE A 155 10.16 -9.48 -18.27
C ILE A 155 10.18 -7.96 -18.31
N THR A 156 9.00 -7.33 -18.31
CA THR A 156 8.84 -5.87 -18.36
C THR A 156 9.44 -5.18 -17.15
N GLN A 157 9.28 -5.74 -15.95
CA GLN A 157 9.92 -5.25 -14.72
C GLN A 157 11.44 -5.38 -14.81
N PHE A 158 11.94 -6.54 -15.25
CA PHE A 158 13.38 -6.77 -15.40
C PHE A 158 14.04 -5.77 -16.37
N THR A 159 13.37 -5.42 -17.46
CA THR A 159 13.85 -4.42 -18.44
C THR A 159 13.43 -2.99 -18.11
N MET A 160 12.57 -2.80 -17.10
CA MET A 160 11.89 -1.54 -16.77
C MET A 160 11.20 -0.87 -17.99
N ASP A 161 10.67 -1.64 -18.95
CA ASP A 161 10.09 -1.09 -20.18
C ASP A 161 8.70 -0.46 -19.94
N SER A 162 8.65 0.86 -19.79
CA SER A 162 7.40 1.60 -19.54
C SER A 162 6.36 1.47 -20.67
N ARG A 163 6.79 1.24 -21.92
CA ARG A 163 5.88 1.06 -23.06
C ARG A 163 5.33 -0.37 -23.10
N ALA A 164 6.12 -1.37 -22.73
CA ALA A 164 5.59 -2.71 -22.52
C ALA A 164 4.63 -2.75 -21.33
N MET A 165 4.91 -1.99 -20.27
CA MET A 165 4.05 -1.92 -19.08
C MET A 165 2.64 -1.40 -19.38
N SER A 166 2.48 -0.44 -20.29
CA SER A 166 1.15 0.07 -20.69
C SER A 166 0.28 -0.95 -21.44
N LYS A 167 0.87 -2.08 -21.88
CA LYS A 167 0.13 -3.22 -22.43
C LYS A 167 -0.33 -4.20 -21.35
N LEU A 168 0.19 -4.09 -20.13
CA LEU A 168 -0.06 -5.03 -19.04
C LEU A 168 -0.94 -4.43 -17.94
N GLU A 169 -0.83 -3.12 -17.71
CA GLU A 169 -1.52 -2.40 -16.63
C GLU A 169 -2.28 -1.19 -17.17
N GLN A 170 -3.24 -0.69 -16.40
CA GLN A 170 -4.02 0.49 -16.74
C GLN A 170 -4.35 1.33 -15.49
N GLY A 171 -4.55 2.63 -15.71
CA GLY A 171 -4.99 3.57 -14.67
C GLY A 171 -3.91 3.75 -13.62
N LEU A 172 -4.34 3.93 -12.36
CA LEU A 172 -3.44 4.13 -11.24
C LEU A 172 -2.36 3.03 -11.11
N ALA A 173 -2.66 1.77 -11.44
CA ALA A 173 -1.66 0.69 -11.38
C ALA A 173 -0.50 0.95 -12.36
N LEU A 174 -0.82 1.33 -13.60
CA LEU A 174 0.18 1.65 -14.62
C LEU A 174 1.04 2.83 -14.21
N GLU A 175 0.41 3.89 -13.69
CA GLU A 175 1.12 5.09 -13.24
C GLU A 175 2.09 4.75 -12.10
N MET A 176 1.64 3.99 -11.10
CA MET A 176 2.48 3.54 -9.99
C MET A 176 3.65 2.67 -10.47
N SER A 177 3.42 1.71 -11.37
CA SER A 177 4.50 0.88 -11.93
C SER A 177 5.53 1.70 -12.72
N GLN A 178 5.07 2.64 -13.55
CA GLN A 178 5.96 3.53 -14.30
C GLN A 178 6.74 4.46 -13.37
N ALA A 179 6.10 4.95 -12.32
CA ALA A 179 6.73 5.75 -11.30
C ALA A 179 7.82 4.95 -10.55
N ASN A 180 7.55 3.71 -10.17
CA ASN A 180 8.57 2.83 -9.56
C ASN A 180 9.78 2.62 -10.51
N PHE A 181 9.53 2.45 -11.82
CA PHE A 181 10.61 2.31 -12.81
C PHE A 181 11.47 3.58 -12.91
N GLU A 182 10.85 4.75 -12.86
CA GLU A 182 11.56 6.03 -12.87
C GLU A 182 12.43 6.19 -11.62
N THR A 183 11.88 5.94 -10.43
CA THR A 183 12.65 6.00 -9.18
C THR A 183 13.82 5.03 -9.19
N ALA A 184 13.61 3.78 -9.62
CA ALA A 184 14.68 2.80 -9.72
C ALA A 184 15.81 3.27 -10.64
N ARG A 185 15.49 3.87 -11.79
CA ARG A 185 16.49 4.45 -12.71
C ARG A 185 17.27 5.59 -12.06
N MET A 186 16.59 6.52 -11.38
CA MET A 186 17.25 7.63 -10.67
C MET A 186 18.22 7.14 -9.59
N GLN A 187 17.90 6.01 -8.94
CA GLN A 187 18.77 5.38 -7.95
C GLN A 187 19.88 4.49 -8.56
N GLY A 188 19.86 4.24 -9.88
CA GLY A 188 20.75 3.27 -10.51
C GLY A 188 20.48 1.82 -10.07
N THR A 189 19.25 1.52 -9.67
CA THR A 189 18.82 0.18 -9.20
C THR A 189 17.86 -0.48 -10.20
N LYS A 190 17.44 -1.71 -9.90
CA LYS A 190 16.41 -2.44 -10.65
C LYS A 190 15.20 -2.66 -9.75
N VAL A 191 14.02 -2.70 -10.37
CA VAL A 191 12.83 -3.19 -9.66
C VAL A 191 12.90 -4.71 -9.48
N PRO A 192 12.38 -5.25 -8.37
CA PRO A 192 12.17 -6.68 -8.23
C PRO A 192 11.32 -7.22 -9.37
N ALA A 193 11.74 -8.36 -9.92
CA ALA A 193 11.05 -9.05 -11.00
C ALA A 193 10.95 -10.54 -10.68
N GLY A 194 9.85 -11.15 -11.08
CA GLY A 194 9.64 -12.59 -10.93
C GLY A 194 8.15 -12.94 -10.89
N PRO A 195 7.76 -14.14 -11.34
CA PRO A 195 6.39 -14.61 -11.17
C PRO A 195 6.14 -14.95 -9.70
N TRP A 196 4.95 -14.57 -9.21
CA TRP A 196 4.49 -15.03 -7.90
C TRP A 196 4.03 -16.49 -7.98
N PRO A 197 4.40 -17.34 -7.01
CA PRO A 197 4.09 -18.76 -7.07
C PRO A 197 2.61 -19.06 -6.73
N LYS A 198 2.06 -20.08 -7.39
CA LYS A 198 0.80 -20.76 -7.04
C LYS A 198 -0.38 -19.80 -6.76
N PRO A 199 -0.77 -18.96 -7.72
CA PRO A 199 -1.93 -18.09 -7.56
C PRO A 199 -3.19 -18.93 -7.34
N LYS A 200 -4.05 -18.49 -6.42
CA LYS A 200 -5.46 -18.90 -6.37
C LYS A 200 -6.28 -17.86 -7.12
N VAL A 201 -7.10 -18.33 -8.06
CA VAL A 201 -7.88 -17.47 -8.96
C VAL A 201 -9.37 -17.62 -8.68
N TRP A 202 -10.07 -16.49 -8.67
CA TRP A 202 -11.53 -16.43 -8.56
C TRP A 202 -12.10 -15.59 -9.70
N VAL A 203 -13.10 -16.13 -10.38
CA VAL A 203 -13.82 -15.46 -11.46
C VAL A 203 -15.23 -15.16 -10.97
N PRO A 204 -15.61 -13.89 -10.79
CA PRO A 204 -16.98 -13.54 -10.39
C PRO A 204 -18.00 -13.82 -11.50
N ARG A 205 -19.16 -14.37 -11.14
CA ARG A 205 -20.36 -14.32 -11.98
C ARG A 205 -21.03 -12.96 -11.88
N ASP A 206 -21.90 -12.69 -12.85
CA ASP A 206 -22.87 -11.60 -12.82
C ASP A 206 -22.25 -10.22 -12.67
N THR A 207 -21.45 -9.85 -13.67
CA THR A 207 -20.96 -8.50 -13.89
C THR A 207 -22.04 -7.63 -14.54
N LYS A 208 -23.29 -7.61 -14.06
CA LYS A 208 -24.35 -6.74 -14.64
C LYS A 208 -23.83 -5.31 -14.83
N GLY A 209 -23.63 -4.91 -16.10
CA GLY A 209 -23.08 -3.59 -16.47
C GLY A 209 -21.59 -3.36 -16.20
N THR A 210 -20.83 -4.37 -15.77
CA THR A 210 -19.38 -4.26 -15.50
C THR A 210 -18.57 -5.16 -16.43
N THR A 211 -17.34 -4.76 -16.71
CA THR A 211 -16.44 -5.53 -17.58
C THR A 211 -15.98 -6.82 -16.91
N ASP A 212 -15.76 -7.89 -17.69
CA ASP A 212 -15.22 -9.15 -17.20
C ASP A 212 -13.93 -8.90 -16.40
N TRP A 213 -13.82 -9.52 -15.24
CA TRP A 213 -12.67 -9.37 -14.35
C TRP A 213 -12.44 -10.64 -13.53
N PHE A 214 -11.24 -10.79 -12.97
CA PHE A 214 -10.95 -11.86 -12.03
C PHE A 214 -9.92 -11.41 -10.99
N LEU A 215 -9.89 -12.13 -9.88
CA LEU A 215 -8.93 -11.96 -8.79
C LEU A 215 -7.90 -13.08 -8.85
N ALA A 216 -6.62 -12.73 -8.72
CA ALA A 216 -5.56 -13.68 -8.41
C ALA A 216 -4.87 -13.30 -7.10
N VAL A 217 -4.75 -14.24 -6.16
CA VAL A 217 -4.00 -14.06 -4.91
C VAL A 217 -2.86 -15.06 -4.86
N SER A 218 -1.65 -14.58 -4.61
CA SER A 218 -0.46 -15.41 -4.43
C SER A 218 0.18 -15.11 -3.07
N HIS A 219 0.90 -16.08 -2.51
CA HIS A 219 1.63 -15.90 -1.26
C HIS A 219 3.00 -16.56 -1.37
N GLN A 220 4.03 -15.79 -1.09
CA GLN A 220 5.39 -16.27 -0.92
C GLN A 220 5.80 -16.06 0.53
N GLN A 221 6.07 -17.17 1.23
CA GLN A 221 6.42 -17.15 2.64
C GLN A 221 7.66 -16.28 2.89
N GLY A 222 7.59 -15.43 3.92
CA GLY A 222 8.67 -14.50 4.28
C GLY A 222 8.82 -13.31 3.33
N VAL A 223 7.98 -13.19 2.31
CA VAL A 223 8.00 -12.06 1.35
C VAL A 223 6.72 -11.26 1.45
N ALA A 224 5.63 -11.74 0.86
CA ALA A 224 4.32 -11.09 0.94
C ALA A 224 3.20 -12.02 0.44
N ARG A 225 1.98 -11.72 0.86
CA ARG A 225 0.79 -12.07 0.08
C ARG A 225 0.47 -10.92 -0.86
N VAL A 226 0.25 -11.21 -2.14
CA VAL A 226 -0.20 -10.22 -3.12
C VAL A 226 -1.56 -10.56 -3.68
N SER A 227 -2.33 -9.53 -4.00
CA SER A 227 -3.60 -9.67 -4.72
C SER A 227 -3.60 -8.82 -5.98
N LYS A 228 -4.16 -9.36 -7.06
CA LYS A 228 -4.21 -8.76 -8.40
C LYS A 228 -5.63 -8.79 -8.91
N VAL A 229 -6.18 -7.63 -9.26
CA VAL A 229 -7.44 -7.50 -9.97
C VAL A 229 -7.13 -7.30 -11.45
N MET A 230 -7.49 -8.30 -12.25
CA MET A 230 -7.34 -8.27 -13.70
C MET A 230 -8.70 -7.94 -14.32
N THR A 231 -8.75 -6.93 -15.18
CA THR A 231 -9.98 -6.48 -15.86
C THR A 231 -9.78 -6.59 -17.37
N HIS A 232 -10.79 -7.08 -18.07
CA HIS A 232 -10.80 -7.10 -19.52
C HIS A 232 -11.08 -5.68 -20.05
N THR A 233 -10.46 -5.30 -21.15
CA THR A 233 -10.62 -3.96 -21.75
C THR A 233 -10.70 -4.12 -23.26
N SER A 234 -10.99 -3.04 -23.99
CA SER A 234 -10.93 -3.07 -25.46
C SER A 234 -9.54 -3.42 -26.00
N ALA A 235 -8.48 -3.18 -25.22
CA ALA A 235 -7.10 -3.50 -25.57
C ALA A 235 -6.61 -4.83 -24.96
N GLY A 236 -7.53 -5.66 -24.43
CA GLY A 236 -7.25 -6.93 -23.77
C GLY A 236 -7.18 -6.84 -22.24
N TRP A 237 -6.68 -7.89 -21.60
CA TRP A 237 -6.57 -7.96 -20.14
C TRP A 237 -5.54 -6.99 -19.57
N ARG A 238 -5.91 -6.27 -18.49
CA ARG A 238 -5.06 -5.31 -17.78
C ARG A 238 -5.14 -5.54 -16.27
N LEU A 239 -4.01 -5.36 -15.58
CA LEU A 239 -4.00 -5.17 -14.14
C LEU A 239 -4.57 -3.77 -13.83
N THR A 240 -5.56 -3.71 -12.95
CA THR A 240 -6.22 -2.45 -12.57
C THR A 240 -6.18 -2.19 -11.07
N ALA A 241 -5.92 -3.22 -10.26
CA ALA A 241 -5.58 -3.05 -8.84
C ALA A 241 -4.56 -4.10 -8.40
N PHE A 242 -3.63 -3.69 -7.54
CA PHE A 242 -2.64 -4.57 -6.91
C PHE A 242 -2.46 -4.16 -5.45
N THR A 243 -2.30 -5.14 -4.56
CA THR A 243 -1.95 -4.88 -3.15
C THR A 243 -0.97 -5.93 -2.65
N ALA A 244 -0.20 -5.57 -1.63
CA ALA A 244 0.71 -6.46 -0.94
C ALA A 244 0.48 -6.43 0.58
N ASP A 245 0.64 -7.58 1.23
CA ASP A 245 0.71 -7.75 2.67
C ASP A 245 2.06 -8.38 3.02
N PRO A 246 3.07 -7.57 3.40
CA PRO A 246 4.41 -8.06 3.71
C PRO A 246 4.53 -8.60 5.15
N ARG A 247 3.46 -8.56 5.96
CA ARG A 247 3.52 -9.07 7.34
C ARG A 247 3.81 -10.57 7.35
N THR A 248 4.50 -11.02 8.40
CA THR A 248 4.82 -12.43 8.64
C THR A 248 4.29 -12.84 10.03
N PRO A 249 3.18 -13.59 10.12
CA PRO A 249 2.31 -14.04 9.01
C PRO A 249 1.44 -12.89 8.43
N PRO A 250 1.01 -12.98 7.16
CA PRO A 250 0.06 -12.02 6.61
C PRO A 250 -1.31 -12.17 7.29
N ALA A 251 -2.12 -11.11 7.31
CA ALA A 251 -3.47 -11.19 7.91
C ALA A 251 -4.30 -12.28 7.23
N ALA A 252 -5.19 -12.98 7.91
CA ALA A 252 -5.99 -14.03 7.27
C ALA A 252 -6.83 -13.50 6.09
N LEU A 253 -6.73 -14.17 4.93
CA LEU A 253 -7.64 -13.93 3.80
C LEU A 253 -8.98 -14.58 4.12
N PRO A 254 -10.12 -13.86 4.01
CA PRO A 254 -11.42 -14.49 4.20
C PRO A 254 -11.66 -15.59 3.14
N GLY A 255 -12.48 -16.57 3.49
CA GLY A 255 -13.02 -17.51 2.51
C GLY A 255 -13.83 -16.75 1.47
N ILE A 256 -13.70 -17.10 0.19
CA ILE A 256 -14.48 -16.49 -0.89
C ILE A 256 -15.69 -17.37 -1.16
N ALA A 257 -16.89 -16.78 -1.19
CA ALA A 257 -18.09 -17.50 -1.57
C ALA A 257 -18.02 -17.89 -3.04
N THR A 258 -18.23 -19.17 -3.33
CA THR A 258 -18.28 -19.68 -4.70
C THR A 258 -19.53 -20.53 -4.90
N ASP A 259 -20.14 -20.44 -6.08
CA ASP A 259 -21.22 -21.34 -6.47
C ASP A 259 -20.73 -22.76 -6.80
N THR A 260 -21.67 -23.65 -7.14
CA THR A 260 -21.40 -25.05 -7.49
C THR A 260 -20.49 -25.22 -8.71
N GLY A 261 -20.36 -24.19 -9.56
CA GLY A 261 -19.42 -24.15 -10.68
C GLY A 261 -18.06 -23.55 -10.33
N GLY A 262 -17.81 -23.18 -9.07
CA GLY A 262 -16.55 -22.61 -8.60
C GLY A 262 -16.36 -21.12 -8.90
N TYR A 263 -17.41 -20.42 -9.33
CA TYR A 263 -17.34 -18.98 -9.61
C TYR A 263 -17.70 -18.17 -8.37
N ALA A 264 -17.01 -17.05 -8.18
CA ALA A 264 -17.29 -16.13 -7.09
C ALA A 264 -18.55 -15.30 -7.35
N THR A 265 -19.08 -14.64 -6.33
CA THR A 265 -20.16 -13.66 -6.49
C THR A 265 -19.60 -12.24 -6.43
N SER A 266 -19.76 -11.47 -7.51
CA SER A 266 -19.43 -10.03 -7.50
C SER A 266 -20.46 -9.27 -6.66
N LEU A 267 -20.01 -8.26 -5.94
CA LEU A 267 -20.89 -7.32 -5.23
C LEU A 267 -20.79 -5.92 -5.86
N PRO A 268 -21.90 -5.16 -5.96
CA PRO A 268 -21.85 -3.75 -6.35
C PRO A 268 -21.30 -2.88 -5.21
N GLU A 269 -20.84 -1.67 -5.53
CA GLU A 269 -20.22 -0.78 -4.54
C GLU A 269 -21.16 -0.29 -3.44
N ASN A 270 -22.47 -0.34 -3.69
CA ASN A 270 -23.56 -0.01 -2.78
C ASN A 270 -24.23 -1.28 -2.20
N ALA A 271 -23.58 -2.44 -2.25
CA ALA A 271 -24.10 -3.69 -1.69
C ALA A 271 -24.51 -3.52 -0.22
N SER A 272 -25.75 -3.90 0.10
CA SER A 272 -26.30 -3.95 1.44
C SER A 272 -26.03 -5.32 2.10
N GLY A 273 -26.45 -5.49 3.36
CA GLY A 273 -26.23 -6.74 4.11
C GLY A 273 -24.80 -6.87 4.68
N LEU A 274 -24.01 -5.80 4.60
CA LEU A 274 -22.66 -5.69 5.16
C LEU A 274 -22.66 -4.69 6.32
N LEU A 275 -21.59 -4.67 7.13
CA LEU A 275 -21.39 -3.67 8.18
C LEU A 275 -21.53 -2.23 7.64
N ALA A 276 -21.03 -1.98 6.43
CA ALA A 276 -21.33 -0.82 5.61
C ALA A 276 -21.07 -1.18 4.13
N THR A 277 -21.55 -0.35 3.19
CA THR A 277 -21.32 -0.62 1.77
C THR A 277 -19.82 -0.53 1.41
N PRO A 278 -19.36 -1.25 0.36
CA PRO A 278 -17.97 -1.16 -0.11
C PRO A 278 -17.48 0.28 -0.33
N ARG A 279 -18.31 1.13 -0.95
CA ARG A 279 -18.00 2.55 -1.16
C ARG A 279 -17.83 3.31 0.15
N GLN A 280 -18.74 3.12 1.11
CA GLN A 280 -18.65 3.78 2.41
C GLN A 280 -17.41 3.35 3.18
N ILE A 281 -16.99 2.10 3.08
CA ILE A 281 -15.75 1.62 3.72
C ILE A 281 -14.51 2.23 3.08
N ALA A 282 -14.43 2.27 1.74
CA ALA A 282 -13.32 2.92 1.06
C ALA A 282 -13.21 4.40 1.47
N GLN A 283 -14.33 5.13 1.45
CA GLN A 283 -14.38 6.55 1.84
C GLN A 283 -13.98 6.75 3.31
N ALA A 284 -14.57 5.99 4.23
CA ALA A 284 -14.27 6.07 5.65
C ALA A 284 -12.79 5.82 5.97
N HIS A 285 -12.19 4.84 5.28
CA HIS A 285 -10.78 4.55 5.45
C HIS A 285 -9.92 5.73 5.06
N LEU A 286 -10.15 6.29 3.87
CA LEU A 286 -9.37 7.41 3.34
C LEU A 286 -9.56 8.68 4.19
N GLU A 287 -10.80 8.98 4.61
CA GLU A 287 -11.11 10.09 5.53
C GLU A 287 -10.40 9.93 6.89
N SER A 288 -10.28 8.70 7.40
CA SER A 288 -9.57 8.45 8.66
C SER A 288 -8.07 8.80 8.56
N LEU A 289 -7.46 8.52 7.40
CA LEU A 289 -6.06 8.84 7.12
C LEU A 289 -5.87 10.36 6.92
N GLU A 290 -6.75 10.99 6.13
CA GLU A 290 -6.72 12.43 5.86
C GLU A 290 -6.87 13.27 7.13
N SER A 291 -7.93 12.98 7.90
CA SER A 291 -8.23 13.66 9.16
C SER A 291 -7.27 13.26 10.28
N THR A 292 -6.41 12.27 10.05
CA THR A 292 -5.55 11.66 11.07
C THR A 292 -6.35 11.25 12.30
N THR A 293 -7.54 10.67 12.12
CA THR A 293 -8.40 10.23 13.23
C THR A 293 -8.88 8.81 12.95
N PRO A 294 -8.59 7.83 13.84
CA PRO A 294 -8.97 6.44 13.58
C PRO A 294 -10.49 6.31 13.48
N ASP A 295 -10.96 5.58 12.46
CA ASP A 295 -12.37 5.24 12.35
C ASP A 295 -12.67 3.96 13.17
N PRO A 296 -13.63 4.00 14.11
CA PRO A 296 -13.88 2.90 15.04
C PRO A 296 -14.35 1.61 14.35
N ARG A 297 -14.84 1.67 13.11
CA ARG A 297 -15.26 0.51 12.31
C ARG A 297 -14.09 -0.37 11.90
N PHE A 298 -12.87 0.14 11.92
CA PHE A 298 -11.67 -0.58 11.48
C PHE A 298 -10.96 -1.27 12.64
N ALA A 299 -10.47 -2.48 12.38
CA ALA A 299 -9.50 -3.14 13.23
C ALA A 299 -8.17 -2.38 13.17
N GLY A 300 -7.42 -2.43 14.27
CA GLY A 300 -6.06 -1.89 14.30
C GLY A 300 -5.13 -2.62 13.34
N GLY A 301 -4.13 -1.91 12.83
CA GLY A 301 -3.15 -2.41 11.89
C GLY A 301 -2.34 -1.32 11.19
N PRO A 302 -1.34 -1.73 10.38
CA PRO A 302 -0.35 -0.84 9.77
C PRO A 302 -0.96 0.23 8.86
N TRP A 303 -2.10 -0.07 8.23
CA TRP A 303 -2.78 0.84 7.31
C TRP A 303 -4.01 1.51 7.92
N THR A 304 -4.24 1.38 9.22
CA THR A 304 -5.37 2.01 9.92
C THR A 304 -4.84 2.87 11.07
N ASP A 305 -4.94 2.42 12.33
CA ASP A 305 -4.56 3.21 13.50
C ASP A 305 -3.05 3.51 13.57
N GLU A 306 -2.20 2.59 13.11
CA GLU A 306 -0.75 2.83 13.03
C GLU A 306 -0.40 3.91 12.02
N ALA A 307 -1.00 3.90 10.82
CA ALA A 307 -0.84 4.96 9.83
C ALA A 307 -1.35 6.31 10.34
N VAL A 308 -2.49 6.32 11.03
CA VAL A 308 -3.02 7.53 11.68
C VAL A 308 -2.04 8.06 12.74
N ARG A 309 -1.52 7.18 13.62
CA ARG A 309 -0.51 7.58 14.62
C ARG A 309 0.74 8.15 13.97
N PHE A 310 1.23 7.50 12.91
CA PHE A 310 2.38 7.99 12.13
C PHE A 310 2.15 9.42 11.64
N TRP A 311 1.01 9.69 11.00
CA TRP A 311 0.72 11.03 10.48
C TRP A 311 0.54 12.08 11.57
N ARG A 312 -0.04 11.72 12.72
CA ARG A 312 -0.08 12.63 13.89
C ARG A 312 1.32 12.99 14.39
N GLN A 313 2.21 12.00 14.47
CA GLN A 313 3.59 12.21 14.91
C GLN A 313 4.39 13.04 13.91
N GLU A 314 4.24 12.79 12.61
CA GLU A 314 4.89 13.57 11.55
C GLU A 314 4.38 15.03 11.57
N ARG A 315 3.06 15.25 11.71
CA ARG A 315 2.49 16.60 11.84
C ARG A 315 3.07 17.34 13.03
N ALA A 316 3.09 16.73 14.22
CA ALA A 316 3.65 17.35 15.42
C ALA A 316 5.16 17.62 15.32
N GLN A 317 5.92 16.80 14.60
CA GLN A 317 7.34 17.05 14.32
C GLN A 317 7.52 18.26 13.40
N LEU A 318 6.77 18.31 12.30
CA LEU A 318 6.82 19.41 11.35
C LEU A 318 6.39 20.74 12.00
N GLU A 319 5.33 20.74 12.81
CA GLU A 319 4.85 21.93 13.50
C GLU A 319 5.91 22.53 14.43
N ARG A 320 6.63 21.70 15.20
CA ARG A 320 7.76 22.16 16.03
C ARG A 320 8.90 22.74 15.18
N ALA A 321 9.16 22.15 14.02
CA ALA A 321 10.14 22.63 13.05
C ALA A 321 9.67 23.88 12.28
N GLY A 322 8.48 24.41 12.54
CA GLY A 322 7.95 25.58 11.86
C GLY A 322 7.35 25.26 10.49
N TRP A 323 6.77 24.08 10.32
CA TRP A 323 6.10 23.62 9.09
C TRP A 323 4.67 23.15 9.39
N ARG A 324 3.75 23.36 8.46
CA ARG A 324 2.40 22.77 8.49
C ARG A 324 2.34 21.58 7.54
N LEU A 325 1.74 20.48 7.98
CA LEU A 325 1.38 19.34 7.13
C LEU A 325 -0.12 19.31 6.87
N SER A 326 -0.51 19.34 5.59
CA SER A 326 -1.86 19.08 5.11
C SER A 326 -1.87 17.77 4.32
N LEU A 327 -2.85 16.92 4.60
CA LEU A 327 -3.06 15.65 3.89
C LEU A 327 -4.34 15.76 3.06
N SER A 328 -4.36 15.13 1.89
CA SER A 328 -5.59 14.91 1.12
C SER A 328 -5.60 13.50 0.54
N TYR A 329 -6.77 12.88 0.49
CA TYR A 329 -6.97 11.56 -0.11
C TYR A 329 -8.17 11.61 -1.06
N LEU A 330 -7.91 11.45 -2.36
CA LEU A 330 -8.91 11.45 -3.42
C LEU A 330 -9.13 10.02 -3.92
N PRO A 331 -10.32 9.42 -3.73
CA PRO A 331 -10.63 8.10 -4.27
C PRO A 331 -10.47 8.06 -5.79
N GLU A 332 -9.95 6.94 -6.31
CA GLU A 332 -9.73 6.75 -7.74
C GLU A 332 -10.18 5.38 -8.22
N GLY A 333 -10.90 5.38 -9.35
CA GLY A 333 -11.42 4.17 -9.97
C GLY A 333 -12.61 3.55 -9.21
N PRO A 334 -13.13 2.42 -9.70
CA PRO A 334 -14.23 1.71 -9.06
C PRO A 334 -13.74 0.90 -7.85
N VAL A 335 -14.63 0.72 -6.87
CA VAL A 335 -14.44 -0.26 -5.79
C VAL A 335 -14.85 -1.64 -6.32
N ARG A 336 -13.89 -2.56 -6.43
CA ARG A 336 -14.18 -3.95 -6.83
C ARG A 336 -14.45 -4.78 -5.60
N SER A 337 -15.45 -5.66 -5.65
CA SER A 337 -15.79 -6.47 -4.48
C SER A 337 -16.32 -7.85 -4.85
N ILE A 338 -15.97 -8.85 -4.03
CA ILE A 338 -16.50 -10.21 -4.06
C ILE A 338 -17.07 -10.59 -2.70
N MET A 339 -18.12 -11.41 -2.71
CA MET A 339 -18.73 -11.94 -1.49
C MET A 339 -17.80 -12.96 -0.82
N THR A 340 -17.68 -12.88 0.50
CA THR A 340 -16.95 -13.86 1.32
C THR A 340 -17.90 -14.97 1.81
N SER A 341 -17.35 -16.14 2.16
CA SER A 341 -18.12 -17.33 2.52
C SER A 341 -19.00 -17.15 3.77
N ASP A 342 -18.70 -16.16 4.60
CA ASP A 342 -19.44 -15.75 5.79
C ASP A 342 -20.54 -14.71 5.49
N GLY A 343 -20.74 -14.33 4.23
CA GLY A 343 -21.69 -13.30 3.82
C GLY A 343 -21.14 -11.86 3.86
N GLY A 344 -19.87 -11.68 4.21
CA GLY A 344 -19.18 -10.40 4.11
C GLY A 344 -18.72 -10.05 2.67
N ALA A 345 -17.75 -9.13 2.58
CA ALA A 345 -17.14 -8.74 1.31
C ALA A 345 -15.61 -8.60 1.42
N LEU A 346 -14.90 -8.96 0.35
CA LEU A 346 -13.51 -8.59 0.13
C LEU A 346 -13.46 -7.55 -0.99
N ILE A 347 -12.87 -6.39 -0.72
CA ILE A 347 -12.90 -5.20 -1.59
C ILE A 347 -11.50 -4.73 -1.99
N TRP A 348 -11.40 -4.08 -3.15
CA TRP A 348 -10.21 -3.36 -3.63
C TRP A 348 -10.61 -1.94 -4.06
N TYR A 349 -9.80 -0.97 -3.67
CA TYR A 349 -10.02 0.44 -3.99
C TYR A 349 -8.69 1.19 -4.09
N GLY A 350 -8.67 2.26 -4.88
CA GLY A 350 -7.50 3.11 -5.06
C GLY A 350 -7.75 4.54 -4.60
N ALA A 351 -6.68 5.28 -4.36
CA ALA A 351 -6.71 6.71 -4.09
C ALA A 351 -5.40 7.38 -4.51
N ARG A 352 -5.48 8.67 -4.85
CA ARG A 352 -4.32 9.57 -4.81
C ARG A 352 -4.26 10.23 -3.45
N SER A 353 -3.10 10.23 -2.83
CA SER A 353 -2.88 10.98 -1.60
C SER A 353 -1.81 12.05 -1.79
N THR A 354 -2.05 13.27 -1.32
CA THR A 354 -1.05 14.34 -1.35
C THR A 354 -0.69 14.78 0.05
N ASP A 355 0.62 14.80 0.32
CA ASP A 355 1.21 15.33 1.54
C ASP A 355 1.81 16.70 1.23
N LEU A 356 1.16 17.78 1.65
CA LEU A 356 1.64 19.15 1.44
C LEU A 356 2.27 19.69 2.72
N ARG A 357 3.56 20.03 2.66
CA ARG A 357 4.32 20.70 3.70
C ARG A 357 4.50 22.17 3.33
N GLU A 358 4.16 23.08 4.23
CA GLU A 358 4.34 24.53 4.03
C GLU A 358 5.07 25.17 5.20
N ALA A 359 6.05 26.01 4.91
CA ALA A 359 6.78 26.74 5.93
C ALA A 359 5.86 27.72 6.67
N ARG A 360 6.01 27.78 7.99
CA ARG A 360 5.35 28.70 8.91
C ARG A 360 6.34 29.61 9.63
N ARG A 361 7.63 29.34 9.49
CA ARG A 361 8.72 30.11 10.09
C ARG A 361 9.78 30.38 9.02
N ASP A 362 10.23 31.62 8.93
CA ASP A 362 11.31 32.00 8.03
C ASP A 362 12.61 31.25 8.39
N GLY A 363 13.36 30.86 7.37
CA GLY A 363 14.59 30.07 7.52
C GLY A 363 14.37 28.60 7.87
N ALA A 364 13.13 28.15 8.11
CA ALA A 364 12.85 26.73 8.25
C ALA A 364 13.01 26.03 6.91
N THR A 365 13.62 24.85 6.92
CA THR A 365 13.78 24.02 5.72
C THR A 365 13.27 22.60 5.94
N VAL A 366 12.91 21.91 4.86
CA VAL A 366 12.52 20.50 4.89
C VAL A 366 13.06 19.75 3.70
N THR A 367 13.52 18.52 3.94
CA THR A 367 13.91 17.57 2.89
C THR A 367 12.92 16.42 2.88
N LEU A 368 12.49 16.03 1.68
CA LEU A 368 11.64 14.86 1.50
C LEU A 368 12.42 13.57 1.79
N LYS A 369 11.72 12.47 2.10
CA LYS A 369 12.32 11.17 2.47
C LYS A 369 12.00 10.10 1.42
N GLY A 370 12.77 9.01 1.41
CA GLY A 370 12.51 7.83 0.58
C GLY A 370 12.51 8.13 -0.92
N ALA A 371 11.56 7.53 -1.65
CA ALA A 371 11.41 7.72 -3.10
C ALA A 371 11.17 9.19 -3.50
N ALA A 372 10.51 9.98 -2.64
CA ALA A 372 10.31 11.41 -2.88
C ALA A 372 11.61 12.20 -2.77
N ALA A 373 12.52 11.81 -1.87
CA ALA A 373 13.87 12.38 -1.80
C ALA A 373 14.66 12.11 -3.07
N VAL A 374 14.60 10.88 -3.57
CA VAL A 374 15.27 10.48 -4.82
C VAL A 374 14.80 11.35 -5.98
N ARG A 375 13.48 11.52 -6.12
CA ARG A 375 12.87 12.31 -7.20
C ARG A 375 13.18 13.80 -7.15
N THR A 376 13.50 14.31 -5.98
CA THR A 376 13.91 15.70 -5.77
C THR A 376 15.43 15.86 -5.67
N GLY A 377 16.21 14.81 -5.95
CA GLY A 377 17.67 14.86 -5.83
C GLY A 377 18.17 15.12 -4.41
N GLY A 378 17.34 14.90 -3.37
CA GLY A 378 17.64 15.20 -1.98
C GLY A 378 17.60 16.69 -1.63
N GLU A 379 16.95 17.52 -2.47
CA GLU A 379 16.85 18.95 -2.26
C GLU A 379 16.14 19.31 -0.94
N SER A 380 16.56 20.45 -0.37
CA SER A 380 15.96 21.05 0.81
C SER A 380 15.11 22.25 0.38
N PHE A 381 13.85 22.28 0.79
CA PHE A 381 12.88 23.31 0.42
C PHE A 381 12.64 24.28 1.57
N ALA A 382 12.39 25.55 1.26
CA ALA A 382 12.26 26.61 2.26
C ALA A 382 10.84 27.18 2.35
N ARG A 383 9.99 26.97 1.34
CA ARG A 383 8.62 27.49 1.31
C ARG A 383 7.57 26.40 1.31
N SER A 384 7.73 25.43 0.41
CA SER A 384 6.77 24.32 0.30
C SER A 384 7.44 23.05 -0.22
N ALA A 385 6.92 21.90 0.19
CA ALA A 385 7.27 20.62 -0.39
C ALA A 385 6.01 19.75 -0.49
N SER A 386 5.77 19.14 -1.64
CA SER A 386 4.60 18.32 -1.91
C SER A 386 5.03 16.93 -2.39
N VAL A 387 4.31 15.91 -1.96
CA VAL A 387 4.44 14.55 -2.49
C VAL A 387 3.06 13.99 -2.78
N THR A 388 2.84 13.54 -4.02
CA THR A 388 1.62 12.82 -4.42
C THR A 388 1.95 11.35 -4.58
N TYR A 389 1.14 10.50 -3.96
CA TYR A 389 1.24 9.04 -4.06
C TYR A 389 0.01 8.46 -4.73
N GLY A 390 0.21 7.39 -5.49
CA GLY A 390 -0.83 6.43 -5.81
C GLY A 390 -0.90 5.40 -4.70
N ARG A 391 -2.11 5.03 -4.27
CA ARG A 391 -2.33 4.03 -3.23
C ARG A 391 -3.45 3.08 -3.63
N MET A 392 -3.25 1.80 -3.38
CA MET A 392 -4.23 0.75 -3.61
C MET A 392 -4.35 -0.12 -2.38
N TYR A 393 -5.59 -0.42 -1.97
CA TYR A 393 -5.88 -1.14 -0.75
C TYR A 393 -6.76 -2.36 -1.02
N ALA A 394 -6.63 -3.36 -0.15
CA ALA A 394 -7.57 -4.47 -0.06
C ALA A 394 -8.14 -4.52 1.35
N ALA A 395 -9.45 -4.67 1.51
CA ALA A 395 -10.10 -4.73 2.82
C ALA A 395 -11.20 -5.79 2.88
N TYR A 396 -11.34 -6.44 4.03
CA TYR A 396 -12.46 -7.30 4.36
C TYR A 396 -13.51 -6.51 5.15
N ILE A 397 -14.77 -6.62 4.72
CA ILE A 397 -15.95 -6.03 5.34
C ILE A 397 -16.80 -7.18 5.93
N PRO A 398 -17.07 -7.19 7.24
CA PRO A 398 -17.96 -8.18 7.85
C PRO A 398 -19.40 -8.08 7.35
N PRO A 399 -20.19 -9.17 7.42
CA PRO A 399 -21.63 -9.12 7.20
C PRO A 399 -22.33 -8.23 8.23
N ALA A 400 -23.52 -7.72 7.90
CA ALA A 400 -24.34 -6.95 8.82
C ALA A 400 -24.69 -7.78 10.07
N GLY A 401 -24.68 -7.14 11.24
CA GLY A 401 -24.92 -7.81 12.53
C GLY A 401 -23.70 -8.55 13.09
N SER A 402 -22.58 -8.61 12.37
CA SER A 402 -21.31 -9.08 12.94
C SER A 402 -20.74 -8.08 13.94
N ASN A 403 -20.10 -8.60 14.99
CA ASN A 403 -19.31 -7.81 15.94
C ASN A 403 -17.85 -7.62 15.47
N GLU A 404 -17.47 -8.20 14.34
CA GLU A 404 -16.15 -8.00 13.75
C GLU A 404 -16.00 -6.58 13.18
N LYS A 405 -14.74 -6.14 13.08
CA LYS A 405 -14.36 -4.89 12.45
C LYS A 405 -13.86 -5.09 11.03
N VAL A 406 -13.88 -4.04 10.23
CA VAL A 406 -13.25 -4.02 8.90
C VAL A 406 -11.75 -4.20 9.05
N ARG A 407 -11.15 -5.07 8.23
CA ARG A 407 -9.70 -5.34 8.24
C ARG A 407 -9.08 -4.90 6.93
N VAL A 408 -8.14 -3.95 6.97
CA VAL A 408 -7.30 -3.63 5.80
C VAL A 408 -6.20 -4.70 5.71
N LEU A 409 -6.22 -5.44 4.61
CA LEU A 409 -5.45 -6.66 4.41
C LEU A 409 -4.13 -6.43 3.68
N GLY A 410 -4.01 -5.34 2.92
CA GLY A 410 -2.83 -5.02 2.14
C GLY A 410 -2.89 -3.62 1.56
N GLU A 411 -1.72 -3.08 1.24
CA GLU A 411 -1.54 -1.83 0.50
C GLU A 411 -0.49 -2.05 -0.60
N TRP A 412 -0.61 -1.31 -1.69
CA TRP A 412 0.52 -0.88 -2.48
C TRP A 412 0.50 0.64 -2.59
N SER A 413 1.63 1.28 -2.36
CA SER A 413 1.79 2.74 -2.46
C SER A 413 3.05 3.07 -3.23
N GLU A 414 2.99 4.12 -4.05
CA GLU A 414 4.13 4.58 -4.83
C GLU A 414 4.08 6.11 -4.98
N VAL A 415 5.24 6.77 -4.89
CA VAL A 415 5.32 8.20 -5.19
C VAL A 415 5.06 8.37 -6.68
N LEU A 416 4.16 9.26 -7.06
CA LEU A 416 3.88 9.63 -8.46
C LEU A 416 4.59 10.94 -8.80
N GLU A 417 4.52 11.90 -7.89
CA GLU A 417 5.08 13.24 -8.08
C GLU A 417 5.68 13.76 -6.77
N SER A 418 6.73 14.56 -6.87
CA SER A 418 7.29 15.28 -5.72
C SER A 418 8.03 16.52 -6.19
N HIS A 419 7.80 17.64 -5.52
CA HIS A 419 8.41 18.93 -5.85
C HIS A 419 8.39 19.87 -4.63
N GLY A 420 9.12 20.98 -4.68
CA GLY A 420 9.10 22.00 -3.65
C GLY A 420 9.72 23.32 -4.11
N THR A 421 9.68 24.34 -3.25
CA THR A 421 10.10 25.72 -3.56
C THR A 421 10.73 26.49 -2.41
#